data_AF-A0A382XHG2-F1
#
_entry.id   AF-A0A382XHG2-F1
#
_cell.length_a   1.000
_cell.length_b   1.000
_cell.length_c   1.000
_cell.angle_alpha   90.00
_cell.angle_beta   90.00
_cell.angle_gamma   90.00
#
_symmetry.space_group_name_H-M   'P 1'
#
loop_
_entity.id
_entity.type
_entity.pdbx_description
1 polymer ?
#
loop_
_entity_poly.entity_id
_entity_poly.type
_entity_poly.pdbx_seq_one_letter_code
_entity_poly.pdbx_strand_id
1 'polypeptide(L)'
;VPDKSGSYTPLFDFSNWCFGQLALYYWSGGLQMSLYKVVPEKHRHLVDEFRANPVGIHSPELQKVLNVFRGADMADKYVLVCVKPHKEWMLAQLGQGRGDPLTLHQDRVFHSIEEAEWEIFKIRWEYYTGESLTD
;
A
#
# COMPACT_ATOMS: atom_id res chain seq x y z
N VAL A 1 9.69 14.40 15.76
CA VAL A 1 10.70 15.47 15.70
C VAL A 1 11.70 15.05 14.63
N PRO A 2 11.95 15.85 13.58
CA PRO A 2 12.88 15.45 12.53
C PRO A 2 14.31 15.49 13.07
N ASP A 3 15.11 14.46 12.78
CA ASP A 3 16.56 14.54 12.99
C ASP A 3 17.22 15.29 11.82
N LYS A 4 18.44 15.78 12.06
CA LYS A 4 19.17 16.67 11.15
C LYS A 4 19.73 16.01 9.87
N SER A 5 19.32 14.79 9.53
CA SER A 5 19.76 14.09 8.32
C SER A 5 18.81 14.20 7.12
N GLY A 6 17.62 14.81 7.30
CA GLY A 6 16.61 14.83 6.24
C GLY A 6 15.99 13.45 5.96
N SER A 7 16.24 12.46 6.82
CA SER A 7 15.54 11.19 6.77
C SER A 7 14.19 11.32 7.48
N TYR A 8 13.11 11.01 6.75
CA TYR A 8 11.78 10.92 7.33
C TYR A 8 11.68 9.58 8.06
N THR A 9 11.62 9.61 9.39
CA THR A 9 11.20 8.44 10.15
C THR A 9 9.72 8.19 9.86
N PRO A 10 9.34 7.04 9.30
CA PRO A 10 7.93 6.73 9.09
C PRO A 10 7.24 6.68 10.45
N LEU A 11 6.12 7.41 10.59
CA LEU A 11 5.25 7.40 11.77
C LEU A 11 4.48 6.08 11.95
N PHE A 12 4.79 5.07 11.12
CA PHE A 12 4.47 3.69 11.40
C PHE A 12 5.72 2.99 11.90
N ASP A 13 5.73 2.75 13.20
CA ASP A 13 6.62 1.76 13.80
C ASP A 13 6.27 0.38 13.22
N PHE A 14 7.01 -0.03 12.19
CA PHE A 14 6.89 -1.35 11.56
C PHE A 14 7.22 -2.51 12.52
N SER A 15 7.66 -2.24 13.76
CA SER A 15 8.00 -3.29 14.73
C SER A 15 6.79 -3.94 15.40
N ASN A 16 5.59 -3.36 15.29
CA ASN A 16 4.37 -3.88 15.93
C ASN A 16 3.29 -4.41 14.96
N TRP A 17 3.62 -4.57 13.68
CA TRP A 17 2.80 -5.38 12.77
C TRP A 17 3.38 -6.79 12.75
N CYS A 18 2.65 -7.75 13.32
CA CYS A 18 3.04 -9.15 13.54
C CYS A 18 3.89 -9.75 12.40
N PHE A 19 5.22 -9.60 12.48
CA PHE A 19 6.18 -10.49 11.81
C PHE A 19 6.26 -11.79 12.62
N GLY A 20 5.15 -12.51 12.66
CA GLY A 20 5.11 -13.90 13.10
C GLY A 20 5.73 -14.78 12.02
N GLN A 21 7.04 -14.97 12.10
CA GLN A 21 7.71 -16.23 11.76
C GLN A 21 7.52 -16.76 10.33
N LEU A 22 7.92 -16.01 9.30
CA LEU A 22 8.13 -16.55 7.93
C LEU A 22 9.09 -15.70 7.07
N ALA A 23 9.83 -14.76 7.67
CA ALA A 23 10.68 -13.80 6.95
C ALA A 23 12.06 -14.35 6.51
N LEU A 24 12.32 -15.66 6.70
CA LEU A 24 13.59 -16.28 6.30
C LEU A 24 13.48 -17.15 5.02
N TYR A 25 12.29 -17.31 4.43
CA TYR A 25 12.09 -18.25 3.32
C TYR A 25 11.91 -17.64 1.91
N TYR A 26 11.88 -16.31 1.75
CA TYR A 26 11.60 -15.69 0.45
C TYR A 26 12.65 -14.66 0.03
N TRP A 27 13.93 -15.02 0.13
CA TRP A 27 15.01 -14.38 -0.62
C TRP A 27 15.49 -15.35 -1.69
N SER A 28 14.74 -15.46 -2.78
CA SER A 28 15.17 -15.98 -4.10
C SER A 28 14.00 -15.77 -5.05
N GLY A 29 14.24 -15.04 -6.15
CA GLY A 29 13.20 -14.63 -7.09
C GLY A 29 12.33 -15.78 -7.63
N GLY A 30 11.09 -15.45 -7.94
CA GLY A 30 10.16 -16.32 -8.67
C GLY A 30 8.79 -16.43 -8.01
N LEU A 31 7.82 -15.73 -8.60
CA LEU A 31 6.38 -15.99 -8.49
C LEU A 31 5.75 -15.73 -7.10
N GLN A 32 5.13 -14.55 -6.95
CA GLN A 32 4.23 -14.26 -5.84
C GLN A 32 3.01 -15.21 -5.89
N MET A 33 3.10 -16.34 -5.19
CA MET A 33 2.01 -17.32 -5.04
C MET A 33 0.96 -16.81 -4.04
N SER A 34 0.26 -15.74 -4.38
CA SER A 34 -1.12 -15.60 -3.91
C SER A 34 -1.97 -16.62 -4.67
N LEU A 35 -2.46 -17.66 -4.00
CA LEU A 35 -3.47 -18.55 -4.59
C LEU A 35 -4.75 -17.78 -4.98
N TYR A 36 -4.96 -16.60 -4.40
CA TYR A 36 -6.13 -15.77 -4.63
C TYR A 36 -5.88 -14.79 -5.79
N LYS A 37 -6.61 -15.00 -6.89
CA LYS A 37 -6.61 -14.11 -8.06
C LYS A 37 -7.71 -13.06 -7.91
N VAL A 38 -7.31 -11.79 -7.95
CA VAL A 38 -8.24 -10.66 -8.04
C VAL A 38 -8.74 -10.59 -9.49
N VAL A 39 -10.06 -10.67 -9.67
CA VAL A 39 -10.73 -10.62 -10.98
C VAL A 39 -11.71 -9.45 -10.95
N PRO A 40 -11.54 -8.43 -11.81
CA PRO A 40 -12.33 -7.20 -11.70
C PRO A 40 -13.85 -7.44 -11.76
N GLU A 41 -14.32 -8.27 -12.70
CA GLU A 41 -15.75 -8.61 -12.84
C GLU A 41 -16.39 -9.17 -11.56
N LYS A 42 -15.64 -9.99 -10.82
CA LYS A 42 -16.14 -10.64 -9.59
C LYS A 42 -15.99 -9.75 -8.36
N HIS A 43 -14.99 -8.87 -8.33
CA HIS A 43 -14.61 -8.13 -7.13
C HIS A 43 -14.99 -6.65 -7.22
N ARG A 44 -15.74 -6.23 -8.25
CA ARG A 44 -16.11 -4.83 -8.45
C ARG A 44 -16.92 -4.25 -7.29
N HIS A 45 -17.75 -5.06 -6.62
CA HIS A 45 -18.50 -4.64 -5.43
C HIS A 45 -17.59 -4.33 -4.23
N LEU A 46 -16.40 -4.93 -4.16
CA LEU A 46 -15.43 -4.69 -3.08
C LEU A 46 -14.73 -3.33 -3.23
N VAL A 47 -14.66 -2.81 -4.46
CA VAL A 47 -14.21 -1.44 -4.72
C VAL A 47 -15.17 -0.46 -4.06
N ASP A 48 -16.49 -0.68 -4.22
CA ASP A 48 -17.51 0.19 -3.64
C ASP A 48 -17.54 0.05 -2.11
N GLU A 49 -17.35 -1.16 -1.57
CA GLU A 49 -17.18 -1.40 -0.13
C GLU A 49 -15.98 -0.61 0.42
N PHE A 50 -14.82 -0.70 -0.26
CA PHE A 50 -13.62 0.02 0.16
C PHE A 50 -13.80 1.53 0.04
N ARG A 51 -14.46 2.02 -1.02
CA ARG A 51 -14.74 3.45 -1.21
C ARG A 51 -15.64 4.02 -0.12
N ALA A 52 -16.62 3.24 0.34
CA ALA A 52 -17.52 3.66 1.42
C ALA A 52 -16.82 3.75 2.78
N ASN A 53 -15.84 2.89 3.04
CA ASN A 53 -15.05 2.92 4.27
C ASN A 53 -13.59 2.50 4.02
N PRO A 54 -12.72 3.42 3.57
CA PRO A 54 -11.32 3.09 3.23
C PRO A 54 -10.48 2.73 4.45
N VAL A 55 -10.88 3.21 5.63
CA VAL A 55 -10.16 3.06 6.89
C VAL A 55 -11.02 2.30 7.88
N GLY A 56 -10.58 1.11 8.28
CA GLY A 56 -11.20 0.37 9.38
C GLY A 56 -11.32 -1.12 9.12
N ILE A 57 -12.39 -1.71 9.64
CA ILE A 57 -12.65 -3.14 9.53
C ILE A 57 -13.38 -3.40 8.21
N HIS A 58 -12.80 -4.27 7.39
CA HIS A 58 -13.35 -4.67 6.10
C HIS A 58 -13.96 -6.07 6.15
N SER A 59 -14.81 -6.40 5.17
CA SER A 59 -15.34 -7.74 4.99
C SER A 59 -14.20 -8.77 4.79
N PRO A 60 -14.42 -10.06 5.12
CA PRO A 60 -13.40 -11.08 4.90
C PRO A 60 -12.99 -11.24 3.44
N GLU A 61 -13.87 -10.88 2.48
CA GLU A 61 -13.56 -10.93 1.06
C GLU A 61 -12.65 -9.77 0.65
N LEU A 62 -12.99 -8.54 1.06
CA LEU A 62 -12.15 -7.37 0.82
C LEU A 62 -10.78 -7.52 1.50
N GLN A 63 -10.72 -8.07 2.71
CA GLN A 63 -9.45 -8.36 3.39
C GLN A 63 -8.54 -9.28 2.57
N LYS A 64 -9.08 -10.29 1.87
CA LYS A 64 -8.28 -11.16 1.00
C LYS A 64 -7.66 -10.37 -0.14
N VAL A 65 -8.45 -9.54 -0.83
CA VAL A 65 -7.97 -8.66 -1.91
C VAL A 65 -6.87 -7.74 -1.39
N LEU A 66 -7.10 -7.07 -0.26
CA LEU A 66 -6.11 -6.18 0.34
C LEU A 66 -4.84 -6.91 0.77
N ASN A 67 -4.93 -8.15 1.23
CA ASN A 67 -3.76 -8.96 1.57
C ASN A 67 -2.93 -9.32 0.31
N VAL A 68 -3.59 -9.61 -0.82
CA VAL A 68 -2.88 -9.76 -2.11
C VAL A 68 -2.14 -8.47 -2.46
N PHE A 69 -2.84 -7.34 -2.38
CA PHE A 69 -2.27 -6.02 -2.68
C PHE A 69 -1.06 -5.66 -1.80
N ARG A 70 -1.13 -6.00 -0.51
CA ARG A 70 -0.03 -5.76 0.44
C ARG A 70 1.12 -6.75 0.29
N GLY A 71 0.85 -7.95 -0.20
CA GLY A 71 1.83 -9.02 -0.40
C GLY A 71 2.81 -8.79 -1.56
N ALA A 72 2.54 -7.86 -2.47
CA ALA A 72 3.38 -7.58 -3.65
C ALA A 72 4.86 -7.36 -3.33
N ASP A 73 5.73 -7.67 -4.31
CA ASP A 73 7.16 -7.37 -4.30
C ASP A 73 7.44 -5.93 -3.87
N MET A 74 8.54 -5.74 -3.14
CA MET A 74 8.89 -4.46 -2.53
C MET A 74 9.49 -3.46 -3.53
N ALA A 75 10.06 -3.95 -4.63
CA ALA A 75 10.69 -3.11 -5.66
C ALA A 75 9.64 -2.25 -6.38
N ASP A 76 9.93 -0.95 -6.53
CA ASP A 76 9.06 0.04 -7.21
C ASP A 76 7.64 0.16 -6.63
N LYS A 77 7.43 -0.36 -5.42
CA LYS A 77 6.12 -0.41 -4.79
C LYS A 77 5.69 0.97 -4.32
N TYR A 78 4.45 1.35 -4.65
CA TYR A 78 3.83 2.55 -4.10
C TYR A 78 3.44 2.37 -2.64
N VAL A 79 3.76 3.39 -1.84
CA VAL A 79 3.49 3.51 -0.40
C VAL A 79 3.00 4.91 -0.07
N LEU A 80 2.31 5.04 1.07
CA LEU A 80 1.93 6.34 1.63
C LEU A 80 2.91 6.74 2.72
N VAL A 81 3.44 7.96 2.61
CA VAL A 81 4.30 8.57 3.62
C VAL A 81 3.50 9.65 4.35
N CYS A 82 3.39 9.52 5.67
CA CYS A 82 2.81 10.55 6.51
C CYS A 82 3.83 11.69 6.68
N VAL A 83 3.59 12.82 6.00
CA VAL A 83 4.45 14.02 6.07
C VAL A 83 4.12 14.84 7.30
N LYS A 84 2.83 15.01 7.60
CA LYS A 84 2.34 15.63 8.84
C LYS A 84 1.28 14.74 9.47
N PRO A 85 1.47 14.29 10.74
CA PRO A 85 0.49 13.46 11.41
C PRO A 85 -0.91 14.06 11.35
N HIS A 86 -1.88 13.26 10.91
CA HIS A 86 -3.30 13.63 10.80
C HIS A 86 -3.60 14.83 9.89
N LYS A 87 -2.68 15.21 9.00
CA LYS A 87 -2.85 16.40 8.15
C LYS A 87 -2.42 16.21 6.71
N GLU A 88 -1.27 15.58 6.49
CA GLU A 88 -0.69 15.48 5.14
C GLU A 88 -0.04 14.12 4.94
N TRP A 89 -0.48 13.46 3.87
CA TRP A 89 0.08 12.22 3.35
C TRP A 89 0.56 12.45 1.93
N MET A 90 1.63 11.77 1.55
CA MET A 90 2.22 11.90 0.23
C MET A 90 2.43 10.50 -0.35
N LEU A 91 2.17 10.37 -1.65
CA LEU A 91 2.53 9.15 -2.36
C LEU A 91 4.06 9.06 -2.49
N ALA A 92 4.61 7.88 -2.25
CA ALA A 92 6.03 7.61 -2.47
C ALA A 92 6.21 6.25 -3.15
N GLN A 93 7.35 6.10 -3.81
CA GLN A 93 7.75 4.85 -4.46
C GLN A 93 9.01 4.32 -3.80
N LEU A 94 8.99 3.03 -3.45
CA LEU A 94 10.17 2.33 -2.93
C LEU A 94 11.20 2.10 -4.04
N GLY A 95 12.48 2.10 -3.68
CA GLY A 95 13.56 1.67 -4.57
C GLY A 95 13.55 0.16 -4.82
N GLN A 96 14.57 -0.33 -5.53
CA GLN A 96 14.66 -1.73 -5.95
C GLN A 96 14.96 -2.69 -4.78
N GLY A 97 15.72 -2.20 -3.80
CA GLY A 97 16.19 -2.97 -2.66
C GLY A 97 15.95 -2.26 -1.34
N ARG A 98 16.15 -3.02 -0.26
CA ARG A 98 16.15 -2.47 1.10
C ARG A 98 17.32 -1.50 1.27
N GLY A 99 17.02 -0.29 1.74
CA GLY A 99 18.02 0.76 1.95
C GLY A 99 18.18 1.71 0.77
N ASP A 100 17.56 1.40 -0.37
CA ASP A 100 17.48 2.33 -1.49
C ASP A 100 16.65 3.56 -1.12
N PRO A 101 16.96 4.73 -1.70
CA PRO A 101 16.20 5.94 -1.46
C PRO A 101 14.75 5.78 -1.94
N LEU A 102 13.81 6.31 -1.16
CA LEU A 102 12.42 6.41 -1.55
C LEU A 102 12.22 7.66 -2.41
N THR A 103 11.41 7.54 -3.46
CA THR A 103 11.03 8.68 -4.31
C THR A 103 9.72 9.27 -3.81
N LEU A 104 9.74 10.53 -3.37
CA LEU A 104 8.56 11.27 -2.92
C LEU A 104 7.87 11.95 -4.11
N HIS A 105 6.58 11.69 -4.30
CA HIS A 105 5.76 12.38 -5.32
C HIS A 105 5.15 13.64 -4.71
N GLN A 106 5.88 14.75 -4.78
CA GLN A 106 5.47 16.04 -4.19
C GLN A 106 4.21 16.64 -4.84
N ASP A 107 3.86 16.17 -6.04
CA ASP A 107 2.64 16.51 -6.77
C ASP A 107 1.42 15.73 -6.29
N ARG A 108 1.59 14.68 -5.49
CA ARG A 108 0.53 13.79 -5.00
C ARG A 108 0.43 13.83 -3.48
N VAL A 109 -0.12 14.93 -2.98
CA VAL A 109 -0.35 15.20 -1.55
C VAL A 109 -1.84 15.15 -1.22
N PHE A 110 -2.15 14.47 -0.13
CA PHE A 110 -3.51 14.22 0.36
C PHE A 110 -3.69 14.81 1.75
N HIS A 111 -4.88 15.35 2.01
CA HIS A 111 -5.19 16.04 3.27
C HIS A 111 -6.07 15.21 4.21
N SER A 112 -6.48 14.03 3.76
CA SER A 112 -7.16 13.01 4.56
C SER A 112 -6.51 11.65 4.32
N ILE A 113 -6.59 10.78 5.32
CA ILE A 113 -6.08 9.41 5.19
C ILE A 113 -6.96 8.59 4.24
N GLU A 114 -8.25 8.90 4.18
CA GLU A 114 -9.24 8.27 3.33
C GLU A 114 -8.96 8.52 1.84
N GLU A 115 -8.64 9.76 1.46
CA GLU A 115 -8.19 10.09 0.10
C GLU A 115 -6.89 9.36 -0.26
N ALA A 116 -5.93 9.37 0.66
CA ALA A 116 -4.63 8.74 0.45
C ALA A 116 -4.77 7.21 0.24
N GLU A 117 -5.54 6.54 1.11
CA GLU A 117 -5.82 5.10 1.00
C GLU A 117 -6.63 4.76 -0.25
N TRP A 118 -7.55 5.64 -0.66
CA TRP A 118 -8.26 5.47 -1.93
C TRP A 118 -7.31 5.51 -3.14
N GLU A 119 -6.40 6.47 -3.17
CA GLU A 119 -5.46 6.61 -4.29
C GLU A 119 -4.51 5.41 -4.40
N ILE A 120 -3.95 4.96 -3.28
CA ILE A 120 -3.09 3.78 -3.31
C ILE A 120 -3.86 2.51 -3.66
N PHE A 121 -5.15 2.43 -3.30
CA PHE A 121 -6.02 1.35 -3.73
C PHE A 121 -6.23 1.37 -5.24
N LYS A 122 -6.51 2.53 -5.86
CA LYS A 122 -6.66 2.65 -7.34
C LYS A 122 -5.42 2.16 -8.08
N ILE A 123 -4.24 2.61 -7.65
CA ILE A 123 -2.95 2.21 -8.25
C ILE A 123 -2.76 0.69 -8.17
N ARG A 124 -3.05 0.10 -7.01
CA ARG A 124 -2.89 -1.35 -6.80
C ARG A 124 -3.95 -2.15 -7.56
N TRP A 125 -5.19 -1.66 -7.60
CA TRP A 125 -6.25 -2.28 -8.38
C TRP A 125 -5.87 -2.36 -9.85
N GLU A 126 -5.41 -1.25 -10.43
CA GLU A 126 -4.93 -1.20 -11.82
C GLU A 126 -3.76 -2.16 -12.05
N TYR A 127 -2.78 -2.20 -11.14
CA TYR A 127 -1.65 -3.12 -11.23
C TYR A 127 -2.07 -4.60 -11.29
N TYR A 128 -3.03 -5.01 -10.46
CA TYR A 128 -3.46 -6.41 -10.38
C TYR A 128 -4.53 -6.81 -11.38
N THR A 129 -5.36 -5.86 -11.82
CA THR A 129 -6.54 -6.15 -12.65
C THR A 129 -6.44 -5.60 -14.07
N GLY A 130 -5.58 -4.60 -14.29
CA GLY A 130 -5.51 -3.82 -15.53
C GLY A 130 -6.63 -2.80 -15.72
N GLU A 131 -7.56 -2.69 -14.76
CA GLU A 131 -8.67 -1.73 -14.81
C GLU A 131 -8.29 -0.45 -14.05
N SER A 132 -8.42 0.71 -14.69
CA SER A 132 -8.26 2.00 -14.02
C SER A 132 -9.58 2.43 -13.38
N LEU A 133 -9.56 2.72 -12.08
CA LEU A 133 -10.72 3.23 -11.35
C LEU A 133 -10.78 4.76 -11.44
N THR A 134 -11.98 5.29 -11.64
CA THR A 134 -12.27 6.73 -11.63
C THR A 134 -13.01 7.12 -10.36
N ASP A 135 -13.00 8.42 -10.04
CA ASP A 135 -13.55 8.96 -8.78
C ASP A 135 -15.07 9.06 -8.71
#